data_AF-A0A7S1RK82-F1
#
_entry.id   AF-A0A7S1RK82-F1
#
_cell.length_a   1.000
_cell.length_b   1.000
_cell.length_c   1.000
_cell.angle_alpha   90.00
_cell.angle_beta   90.00
_cell.angle_gamma   90.00
#
_symmetry.space_group_name_H-M   'P 1'
#
loop_
_entity.id
_entity.type
_entity.pdbx_description
1 polymer ?
#
loop_
_entity_poly.entity_id
_entity_poly.type
_entity_poly.pdbx_seq_one_letter_code
_entity_poly.pdbx_strand_id
1 'polypeptide(L)'
;PQAPAAPISVPQDCSSSSRVAPSWAPNPEGQCNAYAKEAKNCDSGCGNCFNPGARKGVVCRGQQTGYNCPSEDTAGGDVAFGCMDWTFGSTAQRAAEASYNCRSGKEPVYFGVGTYGTADDAMGGLGVCVRLEVEDLDRPLVAQSINTGFDVAGNQFDLQIGAGGAGAFNTCAGGTGSMFPGTVDPWGCQYGGVDSREACAGLPAYPQDDRAMKAAGDSLVKLCEYAWDKKVRMSGAGRSAGECKYNPTILNAARVKCPEELVSLTQIQRVDEPASFKEPSAPGFPNTAHKCMAQVPGQGVGYCLTRMMDCRKPSGGFKDNVKADLMVPGRKLVQTCTVDGYTRINVACGCKGCYC
;
A
#
# COMPACT_ATOMS: atom_id res chain seq x y z
N PRO A 1 -23.86 -12.80 -28.40
CA PRO A 1 -24.54 -12.56 -27.11
C PRO A 1 -23.97 -13.50 -26.03
N GLN A 2 -23.02 -13.01 -25.23
CA GLN A 2 -22.52 -13.74 -24.07
C GLN A 2 -23.60 -13.71 -22.97
N ALA A 3 -23.90 -14.87 -22.40
CA ALA A 3 -24.83 -14.98 -21.28
C ALA A 3 -24.32 -14.14 -20.09
N PRO A 4 -25.20 -13.49 -19.33
CA PRO A 4 -24.80 -12.76 -18.13
C PRO A 4 -24.14 -13.73 -17.14
N ALA A 5 -22.97 -13.34 -16.65
CA ALA A 5 -22.27 -14.08 -15.61
C ALA A 5 -23.19 -14.26 -14.39
N ALA A 6 -23.23 -15.48 -13.84
CA ALA A 6 -23.97 -15.75 -12.63
C ALA A 6 -23.51 -14.81 -11.50
N PRO A 7 -24.42 -14.30 -10.65
CA PRO A 7 -24.02 -13.46 -9.52
C PRO A 7 -23.06 -14.24 -8.64
N ILE A 8 -21.86 -13.69 -8.46
CA ILE A 8 -20.84 -14.25 -7.57
C ILE A 8 -21.46 -14.27 -6.17
N SER A 9 -21.83 -15.47 -5.71
CA SER A 9 -22.38 -15.68 -4.38
C SER A 9 -21.31 -15.28 -3.37
N VAL A 10 -21.67 -14.39 -2.43
CA VAL A 10 -20.86 -14.04 -1.27
C VAL A 10 -20.45 -15.33 -0.54
N PRO A 11 -19.17 -15.75 -0.52
CA PRO A 11 -18.81 -16.95 0.21
C PRO A 11 -18.70 -16.69 1.72
N GLN A 12 -19.36 -17.56 2.48
CA GLN A 12 -19.09 -17.95 3.87
C GLN A 12 -19.32 -16.91 4.99
N ASP A 13 -20.56 -16.97 5.47
CA ASP A 13 -20.95 -16.89 6.89
C ASP A 13 -20.38 -15.70 7.67
N CYS A 14 -21.06 -14.57 7.59
CA CYS A 14 -20.77 -13.37 8.36
C CYS A 14 -21.06 -13.52 9.88
N SER A 15 -21.39 -14.71 10.39
CA SER A 15 -21.85 -14.92 11.77
C SER A 15 -20.74 -14.98 12.84
N SER A 16 -19.46 -15.08 12.47
CA SER A 16 -18.38 -15.17 13.46
C SER A 16 -17.97 -13.80 14.03
N SER A 17 -18.06 -13.64 15.36
CA SER A 17 -17.66 -12.45 16.14
C SER A 17 -16.18 -12.03 16.00
N SER A 18 -15.36 -12.78 15.26
CA SER A 18 -13.94 -12.50 15.02
C SER A 18 -13.64 -11.52 13.88
N ARG A 19 -14.67 -10.91 13.25
CA ARG A 19 -14.51 -10.03 12.07
C ARG A 19 -14.84 -8.57 12.32
N VAL A 20 -14.93 -8.13 13.58
CA VAL A 20 -14.78 -6.71 13.88
C VAL A 20 -13.33 -6.40 13.54
N ALA A 21 -13.09 -5.60 12.50
CA ALA A 21 -11.79 -4.97 12.29
C ALA A 21 -11.32 -4.51 13.68
N PRO A 22 -10.19 -5.04 14.21
CA PRO A 22 -9.72 -4.69 15.54
C PRO A 22 -9.89 -3.20 15.78
N SER A 23 -10.18 -2.78 17.02
CA SER A 23 -10.06 -1.36 17.35
C SER A 23 -8.61 -0.95 17.06
N TRP A 24 -8.37 -0.41 15.86
CA TRP A 24 -7.04 -0.09 15.36
C TRP A 24 -6.57 1.27 15.89
N ALA A 25 -7.50 2.04 16.46
CA ALA A 25 -7.18 3.17 17.30
C ALA A 25 -6.60 2.66 18.63
N PRO A 26 -5.39 3.10 19.02
CA PRO A 26 -4.87 2.82 20.35
C PRO A 26 -5.85 3.35 21.40
N ASN A 27 -6.09 2.54 22.44
CA ASN A 27 -6.84 2.94 23.62
C ASN A 27 -5.91 2.85 24.85
N PRO A 28 -5.61 3.96 25.55
CA PRO A 28 -6.04 5.32 25.24
C PRO A 28 -5.40 5.86 23.95
N GLU A 29 -6.06 6.84 23.33
CA GLU A 29 -5.49 7.58 22.22
C GLU A 29 -4.13 8.15 22.62
N GLY A 30 -3.16 8.11 21.70
CA GLY A 30 -1.93 8.86 21.92
C GLY A 30 -2.27 10.34 22.11
N GLN A 31 -1.54 11.04 22.98
CA GLN A 31 -1.63 12.49 23.13
C GLN A 31 -0.27 13.12 22.79
N CYS A 32 -0.24 14.34 22.23
CA CYS A 32 1.03 15.05 21.94
C CYS A 32 1.91 15.20 23.19
N ASN A 33 1.31 15.30 24.38
CA ASN A 33 2.00 15.40 25.67
C ASN A 33 2.55 14.06 26.20
N ALA A 34 2.16 12.92 25.62
CA ALA A 34 2.59 11.59 26.09
C ALA A 34 4.11 11.38 25.96
N TYR A 35 4.78 12.25 25.20
CA TYR A 35 6.22 12.23 24.94
C TYR A 35 6.93 13.51 25.40
N ALA A 36 6.25 14.41 26.11
CA ALA A 36 6.82 15.66 26.63
C ALA A 36 7.59 15.40 27.93
N LYS A 37 8.85 14.97 27.83
CA LYS A 37 9.69 14.77 29.03
C LYS A 37 10.28 16.06 29.60
N GLU A 38 10.74 16.99 28.74
CA GLU A 38 11.47 18.18 29.21
C GLU A 38 11.19 19.47 28.40
N ALA A 39 10.76 19.37 27.14
CA ALA A 39 10.55 20.52 26.26
C ALA A 39 9.06 20.74 25.90
N LYS A 40 8.59 21.99 25.97
CA LYS A 40 7.24 22.41 25.49
C LYS A 40 7.12 22.45 23.95
N ASN A 41 8.16 22.00 23.26
CA ASN A 41 8.23 22.03 21.79
C ASN A 41 7.13 21.15 21.17
N CYS A 42 6.63 20.16 21.92
CA CYS A 42 5.46 19.34 21.57
C CYS A 42 4.18 20.15 21.32
N ASP A 43 4.06 21.35 21.87
CA ASP A 43 2.83 22.16 21.75
C ASP A 43 2.82 22.99 20.46
N SER A 44 4.00 23.30 19.92
CA SER A 44 4.18 24.18 18.75
C SER A 44 4.17 23.39 17.43
N GLY A 45 2.98 23.11 16.90
CA GLY A 45 2.81 22.54 15.55
C GLY A 45 2.76 21.01 15.47
N CYS A 46 2.63 20.30 16.60
CA CYS A 46 2.38 18.84 16.64
C CYS A 46 1.14 18.46 15.81
N GLY A 47 0.10 19.30 15.77
CA GLY A 47 -1.08 19.04 14.95
C GLY A 47 -0.81 18.75 13.46
N ASN A 48 0.33 19.18 12.90
CA ASN A 48 0.64 19.01 11.48
C ASN A 48 1.04 17.57 11.10
N CYS A 49 1.62 16.80 12.02
CA CYS A 49 2.04 15.41 11.77
C CYS A 49 1.33 14.38 12.67
N PHE A 50 0.50 14.82 13.60
CA PHE A 50 0.01 13.97 14.67
C PHE A 50 -1.12 13.04 14.22
N ASN A 51 -0.92 11.75 14.47
CA ASN A 51 -1.92 10.70 14.33
C ASN A 51 -2.21 10.05 15.71
N PRO A 52 -3.13 10.60 16.55
CA PRO A 52 -3.53 10.00 17.81
C PRO A 52 -4.14 8.59 17.63
N GLY A 53 -4.70 8.32 16.44
CA GLY A 53 -5.27 7.04 16.04
C GLY A 53 -4.27 6.04 15.45
N ALA A 54 -3.00 6.41 15.28
CA ALA A 54 -1.99 5.51 14.73
C ALA A 54 -1.75 4.31 15.63
N ARG A 55 -1.49 3.15 15.04
CA ARG A 55 -1.24 1.93 15.81
C ARG A 55 -0.01 2.12 16.70
N LYS A 56 0.00 1.39 17.82
CA LYS A 56 1.18 1.34 18.69
C LYS A 56 2.38 0.92 17.85
N GLY A 57 3.44 1.69 17.96
CA GLY A 57 4.66 1.49 17.21
C GLY A 57 5.89 1.84 18.04
N VAL A 58 7.06 1.67 17.45
CA VAL A 58 8.35 2.03 18.03
C VAL A 58 8.83 3.37 17.50
N VAL A 59 9.67 4.05 18.26
CA VAL A 59 10.42 5.20 17.75
C VAL A 59 11.67 4.67 17.03
N CYS A 60 12.04 5.26 15.91
CA CYS A 60 13.31 4.93 15.25
C CYS A 60 14.49 5.36 16.12
N ARG A 61 15.60 4.61 16.08
CA ARG A 61 16.84 4.88 16.80
C ARG A 61 17.29 6.34 16.64
N GLY A 62 17.72 6.90 17.76
CA GLY A 62 18.22 8.27 17.88
C GLY A 62 17.20 9.23 18.47
N GLN A 63 17.35 10.50 18.11
CA GLN A 63 16.51 11.63 18.55
C GLN A 63 15.52 12.05 17.44
N GLN A 64 15.27 11.17 16.48
CA GLN A 64 14.41 11.42 15.32
C GLN A 64 13.03 10.82 15.57
N THR A 65 12.00 11.39 14.98
CA THR A 65 10.62 10.91 15.12
C THR A 65 10.16 10.20 13.86
N GLY A 66 9.05 9.45 13.91
CA GLY A 66 8.61 8.55 12.83
C GLY A 66 8.65 9.16 11.43
N TYR A 67 8.20 10.41 11.29
CA TYR A 67 8.22 11.11 10.02
C TYR A 67 9.64 11.56 9.58
N ASN A 68 10.57 11.76 10.51
CA ASN A 68 11.98 12.07 10.22
C ASN A 68 12.87 10.81 10.09
N CYS A 69 12.33 9.61 10.33
CA CYS A 69 13.11 8.40 10.12
C CYS A 69 13.58 8.35 8.67
N PRO A 70 14.88 8.18 8.44
CA PRO A 70 15.43 8.14 7.09
C PRO A 70 14.86 6.95 6.35
N SER A 71 14.81 7.10 5.02
CA SER A 71 14.28 6.08 4.12
C SER A 71 15.36 5.15 3.58
N GLU A 72 16.61 5.41 3.94
CA GLU A 72 17.81 4.66 3.53
C GLU A 72 18.76 4.57 4.73
N ASP A 73 19.65 3.57 4.68
CA ASP A 73 20.66 3.35 5.70
C ASP A 73 21.57 4.58 5.82
N THR A 74 21.71 5.07 7.05
CA THR A 74 22.60 6.19 7.40
C THR A 74 23.50 5.71 8.52
N ALA A 75 24.76 6.16 8.54
CA ALA A 75 25.75 5.69 9.52
C ALA A 75 25.23 5.84 10.97
N GLY A 76 24.69 4.75 11.53
CA GLY A 76 24.15 4.67 12.88
C GLY A 76 22.64 4.95 13.06
N GLY A 77 21.85 5.10 11.99
CA GLY A 77 20.40 5.40 12.06
C GLY A 77 19.48 4.20 11.75
N ASP A 78 18.26 4.23 12.30
CA ASP A 78 17.17 3.30 11.91
C ASP A 78 16.55 3.74 10.58
N VAL A 79 16.14 2.76 9.75
CA VAL A 79 15.48 3.01 8.46
C VAL A 79 13.98 2.74 8.57
N ALA A 80 13.17 3.63 8.00
CA ALA A 80 11.74 3.43 7.83
C ALA A 80 11.43 2.80 6.47
N PHE A 81 10.54 1.81 6.51
CA PHE A 81 10.14 1.02 5.36
C PHE A 81 8.64 1.13 5.12
N GLY A 82 8.22 0.86 3.89
CA GLY A 82 6.86 0.43 3.61
C GLY A 82 6.56 -0.84 4.41
N CYS A 83 5.35 -0.95 4.93
CA CYS A 83 5.00 -2.18 5.64
C CYS A 83 4.80 -3.35 4.66
N MET A 84 4.62 -4.56 5.16
CA MET A 84 4.34 -5.73 4.33
C MET A 84 2.96 -6.31 4.63
N ASP A 85 2.39 -5.97 5.79
CA ASP A 85 1.03 -6.34 6.21
C ASP A 85 -0.10 -5.56 5.49
N TRP A 86 0.27 -4.63 4.60
CA TRP A 86 -0.64 -3.99 3.64
C TRP A 86 -0.43 -4.46 2.19
N THR A 87 0.55 -5.34 1.94
CA THR A 87 0.86 -5.85 0.59
C THR A 87 -0.22 -6.81 0.15
N PHE A 88 -0.64 -6.70 -1.12
CA PHE A 88 -1.75 -7.45 -1.69
C PHE A 88 -1.71 -8.94 -1.32
N GLY A 89 -2.72 -9.39 -0.58
CA GLY A 89 -2.86 -10.79 -0.15
C GLY A 89 -2.32 -11.10 1.24
N SER A 90 -1.70 -10.13 1.93
CA SER A 90 -1.27 -10.30 3.33
C SER A 90 -2.43 -10.62 4.26
N THR A 91 -2.11 -11.26 5.37
CA THR A 91 -3.11 -11.72 6.34
C THR A 91 -3.93 -10.56 6.89
N ALA A 92 -3.29 -9.44 7.23
CA ALA A 92 -3.97 -8.27 7.74
C ALA A 92 -4.86 -7.59 6.67
N GLN A 93 -4.39 -7.48 5.42
CA GLN A 93 -5.20 -6.94 4.34
C GLN A 93 -6.40 -7.81 3.99
N ARG A 94 -6.23 -9.14 3.96
CA ARG A 94 -7.34 -10.07 3.74
C ARG A 94 -8.36 -10.03 4.88
N ALA A 95 -7.90 -9.84 6.12
CA ALA A 95 -8.80 -9.65 7.25
C ALA A 95 -9.60 -8.33 7.14
N ALA A 96 -8.95 -7.24 6.75
CA ALA A 96 -9.60 -5.95 6.50
C ALA A 96 -10.62 -6.03 5.35
N GLU A 97 -10.25 -6.67 4.25
CA GLU A 97 -11.12 -6.96 3.10
C GLU A 97 -12.35 -7.77 3.54
N ALA A 98 -12.14 -8.85 4.29
CA ALA A 98 -13.23 -9.70 4.78
C ALA A 98 -14.18 -8.92 5.71
N SER A 99 -13.64 -8.10 6.62
CA SER A 99 -14.44 -7.22 7.49
C SER A 99 -15.30 -6.25 6.68
N TYR A 100 -14.70 -5.57 5.69
CA TYR A 100 -15.43 -4.64 4.83
C TYR A 100 -16.52 -5.35 4.01
N ASN A 101 -16.20 -6.48 3.39
CA ASN A 101 -17.13 -7.24 2.57
C ASN A 101 -18.31 -7.76 3.40
N CYS A 102 -18.08 -8.17 4.66
CA CYS A 102 -19.15 -8.54 5.59
C CYS A 102 -20.01 -7.33 5.99
N ARG A 103 -19.38 -6.22 6.38
CA ARG A 103 -20.07 -5.02 6.88
C ARG A 103 -20.85 -4.28 5.80
N SER A 104 -20.29 -4.17 4.60
CA SER A 104 -20.88 -3.35 3.54
C SER A 104 -22.17 -3.96 2.98
N GLY A 105 -22.31 -5.29 2.99
CA GLY A 105 -23.41 -6.00 2.36
C GLY A 105 -23.51 -5.77 0.84
N LYS A 106 -22.43 -5.25 0.23
CA LYS A 106 -22.34 -4.88 -1.19
C LYS A 106 -21.61 -5.96 -1.99
N GLU A 107 -21.42 -5.68 -3.28
CA GLU A 107 -20.48 -6.38 -4.14
C GLU A 107 -19.13 -6.56 -3.42
N PRO A 108 -18.65 -7.80 -3.23
CA PRO A 108 -17.35 -8.05 -2.63
C PRO A 108 -16.23 -7.41 -3.44
N VAL A 109 -15.24 -6.83 -2.77
CA VAL A 109 -14.06 -6.25 -3.40
C VAL A 109 -12.79 -6.91 -2.90
N TYR A 110 -11.71 -6.76 -3.66
CA TYR A 110 -10.36 -6.89 -3.13
C TYR A 110 -9.88 -5.57 -2.53
N PHE A 111 -9.00 -5.63 -1.53
CA PHE A 111 -8.25 -4.46 -1.08
C PHE A 111 -6.85 -4.39 -1.69
N GLY A 112 -6.33 -3.18 -1.82
CA GLY A 112 -5.00 -2.86 -2.35
C GLY A 112 -4.39 -1.64 -1.67
N VAL A 113 -3.07 -1.50 -1.75
CA VAL A 113 -2.38 -0.22 -1.56
C VAL A 113 -1.42 -0.03 -2.72
N GLY A 114 -1.07 1.21 -3.04
CA GLY A 114 -0.16 1.45 -4.14
C GLY A 114 0.12 2.89 -4.43
N THR A 115 0.52 3.13 -5.68
CA THR A 115 0.72 4.47 -6.24
C THR A 115 -0.40 4.78 -7.22
N TYR A 116 -1.05 5.90 -7.01
CA TYR A 116 -1.94 6.54 -7.97
C TYR A 116 -1.63 8.02 -8.00
N GLY A 117 -1.53 8.60 -9.19
CA GLY A 117 -1.23 10.01 -9.35
C GLY A 117 -2.07 10.68 -10.42
N THR A 118 -2.35 11.96 -10.18
CA THR A 118 -2.96 12.85 -11.15
C THR A 118 -2.44 14.26 -10.90
N ALA A 119 -2.16 14.98 -11.98
CA ALA A 119 -1.74 16.39 -11.90
C ALA A 119 -2.88 17.29 -11.38
N ASP A 120 -4.12 16.82 -11.46
CA ASP A 120 -5.31 17.58 -11.04
C ASP A 120 -5.57 17.52 -9.52
N ASP A 121 -4.81 16.71 -8.77
CA ASP A 121 -4.93 16.63 -7.31
C ASP A 121 -3.83 17.40 -6.59
N ALA A 122 -4.23 18.15 -5.57
CA ALA A 122 -3.36 19.01 -4.77
C ALA A 122 -2.23 18.25 -4.03
N MET A 123 -2.33 16.93 -3.87
CA MET A 123 -1.33 16.06 -3.26
C MET A 123 -0.93 14.91 -4.20
N GLY A 124 -1.12 15.07 -5.51
CA GLY A 124 -0.74 14.09 -6.51
C GLY A 124 -1.39 12.73 -6.32
N GLY A 125 -2.64 12.69 -5.84
CA GLY A 125 -3.40 11.46 -5.60
C GLY A 125 -3.17 10.82 -4.24
N LEU A 126 -2.25 11.34 -3.42
CA LEU A 126 -1.92 10.75 -2.13
C LEU A 126 -3.13 10.71 -1.18
N GLY A 127 -3.35 9.55 -0.55
CA GLY A 127 -4.42 9.28 0.41
C GLY A 127 -5.78 8.96 -0.20
N VAL A 128 -5.97 9.10 -1.52
CA VAL A 128 -7.24 8.76 -2.17
C VAL A 128 -7.42 7.25 -2.27
N CYS A 129 -8.66 6.77 -2.25
CA CYS A 129 -9.00 5.40 -2.64
C CYS A 129 -9.61 5.39 -4.03
N VAL A 130 -9.20 4.41 -4.83
CA VAL A 130 -9.70 4.19 -6.18
C VAL A 130 -10.29 2.80 -6.26
N ARG A 131 -11.53 2.70 -6.75
CA ARG A 131 -12.14 1.43 -7.14
C ARG A 131 -11.80 1.17 -8.59
N LEU A 132 -11.24 0.01 -8.87
CA LEU A 132 -10.75 -0.43 -10.16
C LEU A 132 -11.52 -1.66 -10.62
N GLU A 133 -11.95 -1.65 -11.88
CA GLU A 133 -12.33 -2.85 -12.61
C GLU A 133 -11.14 -3.22 -13.50
N VAL A 134 -10.65 -4.44 -13.34
CA VAL A 134 -9.40 -4.90 -13.95
C VAL A 134 -9.73 -6.13 -14.78
N GLU A 135 -9.15 -6.23 -15.98
CA GLU A 135 -9.37 -7.38 -16.83
C GLU A 135 -8.95 -8.68 -16.13
N ASP A 136 -9.76 -9.73 -16.32
CA ASP A 136 -9.60 -11.06 -15.74
C ASP A 136 -9.62 -11.17 -14.20
N LEU A 137 -9.77 -10.05 -13.48
CA LEU A 137 -10.00 -10.04 -12.04
C LEU A 137 -11.48 -10.34 -11.75
N ASP A 138 -11.75 -11.29 -10.87
CA ASP A 138 -13.11 -11.81 -10.63
C ASP A 138 -14.01 -10.86 -9.82
N ARG A 139 -13.45 -9.79 -9.25
CA ARG A 139 -14.20 -8.74 -8.55
C ARG A 139 -13.39 -7.45 -8.47
N PRO A 140 -14.02 -6.30 -8.21
CA PRO A 140 -13.33 -5.02 -8.22
C PRO A 140 -12.23 -4.92 -7.15
N LEU A 141 -11.21 -4.12 -7.43
CA LEU A 141 -10.14 -3.79 -6.49
C LEU A 141 -10.35 -2.39 -5.93
N VAL A 142 -10.37 -2.23 -4.62
CA VAL A 142 -10.34 -0.91 -3.95
C VAL A 142 -8.95 -0.72 -3.38
N ALA A 143 -8.19 0.21 -3.94
CA ALA A 143 -6.82 0.45 -3.54
C ALA A 143 -6.61 1.88 -3.04
N GLN A 144 -5.84 2.02 -1.96
CA GLN A 144 -5.46 3.33 -1.43
C GLN A 144 -4.10 3.76 -1.95
N SER A 145 -4.02 5.00 -2.45
CA SER A 145 -2.76 5.62 -2.82
C SER A 145 -1.99 6.04 -1.58
N ILE A 146 -0.86 5.39 -1.34
CA ILE A 146 0.03 5.62 -0.19
C ILE A 146 1.35 6.27 -0.62
N ASN A 147 1.62 6.23 -1.91
CA ASN A 147 2.84 6.73 -2.54
C ASN A 147 2.47 7.66 -3.69
N THR A 148 3.43 8.46 -4.12
CA THR A 148 3.29 9.32 -5.31
C THR A 148 4.37 8.94 -6.31
N GLY A 149 4.02 9.02 -7.60
CA GLY A 149 4.96 8.89 -8.72
C GLY A 149 4.74 10.07 -9.65
N PHE A 150 5.80 10.61 -10.22
CA PHE A 150 5.69 11.67 -11.23
C PHE A 150 5.28 11.11 -12.61
N ASP A 151 5.34 9.79 -12.77
CA ASP A 151 5.11 9.01 -13.98
C ASP A 151 3.72 8.37 -14.05
N VAL A 152 2.92 8.44 -12.98
CA VAL A 152 1.54 7.95 -12.96
C VAL A 152 0.56 9.05 -13.39
N ALA A 153 -0.10 8.83 -14.53
CA ALA A 153 -1.25 9.60 -14.96
C ALA A 153 -2.53 9.04 -14.32
N GLY A 154 -3.60 9.82 -14.23
CA GLY A 154 -4.87 9.45 -13.56
C GLY A 154 -5.60 8.22 -14.15
N ASN A 155 -4.98 7.52 -15.09
CA ASN A 155 -5.43 6.29 -15.71
C ASN A 155 -4.51 5.07 -15.48
N GLN A 156 -3.56 5.14 -14.56
CA GLN A 156 -2.68 4.03 -14.14
C GLN A 156 -2.75 3.82 -12.63
N PHE A 157 -2.51 2.58 -12.17
CA PHE A 157 -2.31 2.30 -10.76
C PHE A 157 -1.17 1.28 -10.57
N ASP A 158 -0.15 1.61 -9.77
CA ASP A 158 0.91 0.67 -9.39
C ASP A 158 0.51 -0.05 -8.09
N LEU A 159 0.08 -1.31 -8.18
CA LEU A 159 -0.32 -2.09 -7.02
C LEU A 159 0.89 -2.63 -6.25
N GLN A 160 0.89 -2.48 -4.93
CA GLN A 160 1.89 -3.11 -4.07
C GLN A 160 1.63 -4.61 -3.94
N ILE A 161 2.49 -5.42 -4.54
CA ILE A 161 2.40 -6.89 -4.53
C ILE A 161 3.75 -7.52 -4.15
N GLY A 162 3.73 -8.77 -3.67
CA GLY A 162 4.95 -9.51 -3.41
C GLY A 162 5.80 -9.68 -4.67
N ALA A 163 7.07 -9.27 -4.61
CA ALA A 163 8.00 -9.23 -5.74
C ALA A 163 7.39 -8.58 -7.00
N GLY A 164 6.79 -7.40 -6.82
CA GLY A 164 6.32 -6.55 -7.92
C GLY A 164 7.42 -5.76 -8.64
N GLY A 165 8.66 -5.85 -8.16
CA GLY A 165 9.80 -5.06 -8.64
C GLY A 165 10.08 -3.89 -7.71
N ALA A 166 11.35 -3.70 -7.35
CA ALA A 166 11.78 -2.65 -6.42
C ALA A 166 11.80 -1.25 -7.06
N GLY A 167 11.71 -1.17 -8.39
CA GLY A 167 11.75 0.09 -9.12
C GLY A 167 13.11 0.78 -9.04
N ALA A 168 13.11 2.12 -9.07
CA ALA A 168 14.33 2.91 -9.09
C ALA A 168 15.15 2.81 -7.78
N PHE A 169 14.49 2.52 -6.66
CA PHE A 169 15.12 2.52 -5.33
C PHE A 169 14.99 1.14 -4.70
N ASN A 170 16.09 0.36 -4.71
CA ASN A 170 16.08 -0.98 -4.14
C ASN A 170 16.47 -1.00 -2.67
N THR A 171 15.48 -0.96 -1.78
CA THR A 171 15.60 -1.28 -0.35
C THR A 171 14.94 -2.61 0.01
N CYS A 172 14.48 -3.37 -1.00
CA CYS A 172 13.87 -4.67 -0.78
C CYS A 172 14.88 -5.80 -0.76
N ALA A 173 15.84 -5.80 -1.69
CA ALA A 173 16.58 -6.98 -2.07
C ALA A 173 18.10 -6.75 -2.10
N GLY A 174 18.86 -7.71 -1.56
CA GLY A 174 20.23 -7.95 -2.01
C GLY A 174 21.34 -7.11 -1.36
N GLY A 175 21.05 -6.30 -0.34
CA GLY A 175 22.04 -5.47 0.36
C GLY A 175 21.87 -5.47 1.88
N THR A 176 22.90 -5.03 2.61
CA THR A 176 22.90 -4.98 4.09
C THR A 176 21.80 -4.07 4.66
N GLY A 177 21.43 -3.02 3.92
CA GLY A 177 20.31 -2.13 4.26
C GLY A 177 18.96 -2.52 3.65
N SER A 178 18.86 -3.70 3.01
CA SER A 178 17.62 -4.20 2.44
C SER A 178 16.74 -4.88 3.49
N MET A 179 15.43 -4.82 3.28
CA MET A 179 14.46 -5.53 4.12
C MET A 179 14.66 -7.04 4.07
N PHE A 180 14.90 -7.60 2.88
CA PHE A 180 15.07 -9.03 2.68
C PHE A 180 16.53 -9.42 2.44
N PRO A 181 16.98 -10.58 2.97
CA PRO A 181 18.33 -11.08 2.78
C PRO A 181 18.53 -11.62 1.37
N GLY A 182 19.78 -11.96 1.05
CA GLY A 182 20.15 -12.71 -0.16
C GLY A 182 20.73 -11.82 -1.25
N THR A 183 20.48 -12.18 -2.52
CA THR A 183 20.90 -11.43 -3.71
C THR A 183 19.68 -10.87 -4.45
N VAL A 184 19.92 -10.05 -5.46
CA VAL A 184 18.86 -9.50 -6.32
C VAL A 184 18.37 -10.50 -7.37
N ASP A 185 19.16 -11.52 -7.72
CA ASP A 185 18.84 -12.48 -8.79
C ASP A 185 17.45 -13.14 -8.70
N PRO A 186 16.97 -13.62 -7.53
CA PRO A 186 15.65 -14.26 -7.45
C PRO A 186 14.47 -13.29 -7.59
N TRP A 187 14.71 -11.97 -7.60
CA TRP A 187 13.66 -10.95 -7.61
C TRP A 187 13.13 -10.63 -9.01
N GLY A 188 13.78 -11.17 -10.06
CA GLY A 188 13.41 -10.92 -11.45
C GLY A 188 13.75 -9.49 -11.89
N CYS A 189 12.87 -8.89 -12.69
CA CYS A 189 13.12 -7.56 -13.25
C CYS A 189 13.03 -6.46 -12.20
N GLN A 190 13.91 -5.46 -12.31
CA GLN A 190 13.84 -4.23 -11.49
C GLN A 190 12.44 -3.60 -11.50
N TYR A 191 11.81 -3.54 -12.68
CA TYR A 191 10.43 -3.11 -12.89
C TYR A 191 9.60 -4.33 -13.29
N GLY A 192 8.65 -4.73 -12.45
CA GLY A 192 7.76 -5.86 -12.70
C GLY A 192 8.12 -7.16 -11.93
N GLY A 193 9.30 -7.25 -11.32
CA GLY A 193 9.72 -8.36 -10.47
C GLY A 193 9.76 -9.71 -11.18
N VAL A 194 9.34 -10.79 -10.52
CA VAL A 194 9.34 -12.13 -11.12
C VAL A 194 8.29 -12.26 -12.25
N ASP A 195 8.58 -13.08 -13.26
CA ASP A 195 7.71 -13.21 -14.44
C ASP A 195 6.97 -14.55 -14.54
N SER A 196 7.04 -15.38 -13.50
CA SER A 196 6.20 -16.56 -13.36
C SER A 196 5.79 -16.79 -11.91
N ARG A 197 4.74 -17.60 -11.72
CA ARG A 197 4.28 -18.00 -10.39
C ARG A 197 5.33 -18.90 -9.72
N GLU A 198 5.95 -19.79 -10.49
CA GLU A 198 6.96 -20.74 -10.02
C GLU A 198 8.22 -20.02 -9.53
N ALA A 199 8.59 -18.89 -10.16
CA ALA A 199 9.72 -18.07 -9.73
C ALA A 199 9.55 -17.49 -8.31
N CYS A 200 8.31 -17.39 -7.79
CA CYS A 200 8.09 -16.98 -6.41
C CYS A 200 8.81 -17.90 -5.40
N ALA A 201 9.00 -19.19 -5.72
CA ALA A 201 9.68 -20.14 -4.84
C ALA A 201 11.17 -19.84 -4.62
N GLY A 202 11.78 -19.05 -5.52
CA GLY A 202 13.18 -18.61 -5.40
C GLY A 202 13.38 -17.41 -4.46
N LEU A 203 12.30 -16.73 -4.06
CA LEU A 203 12.37 -15.53 -3.22
C LEU A 203 12.76 -15.89 -1.77
N PRO A 204 13.46 -14.99 -1.05
CA PRO A 204 13.58 -15.12 0.40
C PRO A 204 12.19 -15.05 1.02
N ALA A 205 11.81 -16.09 1.78
CA ALA A 205 10.47 -16.17 2.35
C ALA A 205 10.18 -15.07 3.38
N TYR A 206 11.20 -14.54 4.05
CA TYR A 206 11.07 -13.60 5.16
C TYR A 206 12.12 -12.49 5.09
N PRO A 207 11.83 -11.32 5.71
CA PRO A 207 12.81 -10.26 5.95
C PRO A 207 14.01 -10.74 6.78
N GLN A 208 15.04 -9.91 6.88
CA GLN A 208 16.21 -10.17 7.72
C GLN A 208 15.81 -10.35 9.20
N ASP A 209 14.81 -9.59 9.67
CA ASP A 209 14.09 -9.86 10.92
C ASP A 209 12.75 -10.52 10.61
N ASP A 210 12.68 -11.84 10.75
CA ASP A 210 11.57 -12.65 10.28
C ASP A 210 10.41 -12.80 11.28
N ARG A 211 10.61 -12.37 12.53
CA ARG A 211 9.74 -12.76 13.66
C ARG A 211 8.30 -12.29 13.45
N ALA A 212 8.13 -11.03 13.08
CA ALA A 212 6.82 -10.42 12.96
C ALA A 212 6.04 -10.95 11.75
N MET A 213 6.69 -11.13 10.59
CA MET A 213 6.06 -11.71 9.40
C MET A 213 5.64 -13.17 9.64
N LYS A 214 6.50 -13.97 10.29
CA LYS A 214 6.16 -15.35 10.69
C LYS A 214 4.98 -15.40 11.66
N ALA A 215 4.95 -14.50 12.65
CA ALA A 215 3.85 -14.42 13.60
C ALA A 215 2.51 -14.06 12.94
N ALA A 216 2.54 -13.25 11.87
CA ALA A 216 1.37 -12.94 11.06
C ALA A 216 0.92 -14.11 10.16
N GLY A 217 1.74 -15.15 9.98
CA GLY A 217 1.46 -16.26 9.06
C GLY A 217 1.75 -15.96 7.59
N ASP A 218 2.35 -14.81 7.31
CA ASP A 218 2.70 -14.34 5.98
C ASP A 218 4.10 -14.79 5.56
N SER A 219 4.38 -14.77 4.25
CA SER A 219 5.72 -14.93 3.68
C SER A 219 5.75 -14.26 2.31
N LEU A 220 6.89 -13.73 1.88
CA LEU A 220 7.01 -13.08 0.57
C LEU A 220 6.64 -14.03 -0.59
N VAL A 221 6.98 -15.31 -0.47
CA VAL A 221 6.61 -16.35 -1.44
C VAL A 221 5.09 -16.41 -1.61
N LYS A 222 4.34 -16.58 -0.51
CA LYS A 222 2.87 -16.63 -0.54
C LYS A 222 2.25 -15.33 -1.07
N LEU A 223 2.80 -14.16 -0.71
CA LEU A 223 2.31 -12.87 -1.23
C LEU A 223 2.53 -12.75 -2.75
N CYS A 224 3.68 -13.21 -3.23
CA CYS A 224 3.99 -13.26 -4.66
C CYS A 224 3.04 -14.19 -5.41
N GLU A 225 2.83 -15.41 -4.90
CA GLU A 225 1.92 -16.40 -5.49
C GLU A 225 0.47 -15.88 -5.50
N TYR A 226 0.03 -15.22 -4.42
CA TYR A 226 -1.33 -14.67 -4.35
C TYR A 226 -1.62 -13.67 -5.47
N ALA A 227 -0.64 -12.83 -5.83
CA ALA A 227 -0.80 -11.88 -6.93
C ALA A 227 -0.99 -12.57 -8.29
N TRP A 228 -0.35 -13.72 -8.51
CA TRP A 228 -0.57 -14.57 -9.69
C TRP A 228 -1.94 -15.24 -9.66
N ASP A 229 -2.31 -15.84 -8.52
CA ASP A 229 -3.57 -16.54 -8.33
C ASP A 229 -4.78 -15.61 -8.54
N LYS A 230 -4.61 -14.32 -8.21
CA LYS A 230 -5.62 -13.27 -8.43
C LYS A 230 -5.49 -12.53 -9.75
N LYS A 231 -4.53 -12.87 -10.60
CA LYS A 231 -4.34 -12.27 -11.93
C LYS A 231 -4.15 -10.75 -11.91
N VAL A 232 -3.65 -10.20 -10.82
CA VAL A 232 -3.22 -8.78 -10.75
C VAL A 232 -1.82 -8.57 -11.32
N ARG A 233 -1.23 -9.62 -11.90
CA ARG A 233 0.00 -9.61 -12.68
C ARG A 233 -0.08 -10.62 -13.81
N MET A 234 0.74 -10.44 -14.83
CA MET A 234 0.78 -11.31 -16.01
C MET A 234 2.22 -11.64 -16.40
N SER A 235 2.40 -12.83 -16.97
CA SER A 235 3.69 -13.30 -17.48
C SER A 235 3.93 -12.77 -18.89
N GLY A 236 5.17 -12.36 -19.14
CA GLY A 236 5.72 -12.09 -20.46
C GLY A 236 6.50 -13.26 -21.07
N ALA A 237 6.68 -14.36 -20.33
CA ALA A 237 7.39 -15.54 -20.80
C ALA A 237 6.81 -16.06 -22.12
N GLY A 238 7.67 -16.24 -23.12
CA GLY A 238 7.29 -16.66 -24.47
C GLY A 238 6.54 -15.60 -25.30
N ARG A 239 6.43 -14.36 -24.82
CA ARG A 239 5.78 -13.26 -25.55
C ARG A 239 6.82 -12.30 -26.16
N SER A 240 6.41 -11.57 -27.19
CA SER A 240 7.31 -10.78 -28.04
C SER A 240 8.04 -9.64 -27.31
N ALA A 241 7.44 -9.05 -26.28
CA ALA A 241 8.08 -7.98 -25.52
C ALA A 241 8.98 -8.49 -24.38
N GLY A 242 8.99 -9.81 -24.14
CA GLY A 242 9.73 -10.43 -23.06
C GLY A 242 9.10 -10.27 -21.69
N GLU A 243 9.83 -10.75 -20.69
CA GLU A 243 9.42 -10.82 -19.29
C GLU A 243 9.14 -9.43 -18.69
N CYS A 244 8.22 -9.39 -17.73
CA CYS A 244 7.91 -8.21 -16.91
C CYS A 244 7.27 -7.02 -17.65
N LYS A 245 6.96 -7.18 -18.96
CA LYS A 245 6.40 -6.10 -19.79
C LYS A 245 4.87 -6.09 -19.88
N TYR A 246 4.21 -7.14 -19.41
CA TYR A 246 2.76 -7.29 -19.53
C TYR A 246 2.07 -7.03 -18.19
N ASN A 247 0.99 -6.25 -18.25
CA ASN A 247 0.18 -5.89 -17.09
C ASN A 247 -1.31 -5.97 -17.46
N PRO A 248 -2.19 -6.31 -16.50
CA PRO A 248 -3.63 -6.25 -16.72
C PRO A 248 -4.09 -4.84 -17.10
N THR A 249 -5.09 -4.77 -17.97
CA THR A 249 -5.78 -3.54 -18.35
C THR A 249 -6.79 -3.14 -17.26
N ILE A 250 -6.74 -1.88 -16.85
CA ILE A 250 -7.80 -1.24 -16.08
C ILE A 250 -8.94 -0.90 -17.05
N LEU A 251 -10.11 -1.47 -16.78
CA LEU A 251 -11.34 -1.29 -17.55
C LEU A 251 -12.17 -0.11 -17.01
N ASN A 252 -12.09 0.15 -15.72
CA ASN A 252 -12.75 1.27 -15.08
C ASN A 252 -11.97 1.71 -13.84
N ALA A 253 -11.99 3.01 -13.55
CA ALA A 253 -11.45 3.55 -12.32
C ALA A 253 -12.41 4.63 -11.80
N ALA A 254 -12.63 4.68 -10.48
CA ALA A 254 -13.41 5.73 -9.85
C ALA A 254 -12.81 6.05 -8.47
N ARG A 255 -12.66 7.35 -8.16
CA ARG A 255 -12.34 7.77 -6.79
C ARG A 255 -13.52 7.41 -5.91
N VAL A 256 -13.27 6.76 -4.77
CA VAL A 256 -14.32 6.35 -3.83
C VAL A 256 -13.96 6.77 -2.41
N LYS A 257 -14.94 6.78 -1.51
CA LYS A 257 -14.67 6.87 -0.08
C LYS A 257 -13.72 5.74 0.35
N CYS A 258 -12.67 6.04 1.09
CA CYS A 258 -11.80 5.00 1.60
C CYS A 258 -12.52 4.13 2.64
N PRO A 259 -12.46 2.79 2.53
CA PRO A 259 -12.88 1.91 3.60
C PRO A 259 -12.13 2.21 4.89
N GLU A 260 -12.87 2.27 6.00
CA GLU A 260 -12.31 2.45 7.34
C GLU A 260 -11.26 1.39 7.67
N GLU A 261 -11.49 0.16 7.20
CA GLU A 261 -10.58 -0.96 7.40
C GLU A 261 -9.24 -0.76 6.66
N LEU A 262 -9.28 -0.12 5.48
CA LEU A 262 -8.07 0.21 4.71
C LEU A 262 -7.36 1.42 5.30
N VAL A 263 -8.11 2.45 5.70
CA VAL A 263 -7.59 3.61 6.43
C VAL A 263 -6.93 3.19 7.74
N SER A 264 -7.49 2.23 8.45
CA SER A 264 -6.88 1.69 9.67
C SER A 264 -5.56 0.98 9.39
N LEU A 265 -5.43 0.33 8.23
CA LEU A 265 -4.20 -0.33 7.77
C LEU A 265 -3.09 0.65 7.36
N THR A 266 -3.42 1.87 6.97
CA THR A 266 -2.43 2.82 6.43
C THR A 266 -2.24 4.05 7.31
N GLN A 267 -3.26 4.45 8.06
CA GLN A 267 -3.35 5.67 8.89
C GLN A 267 -3.41 7.00 8.11
N ILE A 268 -3.70 6.94 6.81
CA ILE A 268 -3.94 8.15 5.99
C ILE A 268 -5.41 8.21 5.58
N GLN A 269 -6.04 9.38 5.72
CA GLN A 269 -7.41 9.64 5.29
C GLN A 269 -7.61 11.10 4.91
N ARG A 270 -8.32 11.33 3.81
CA ARG A 270 -8.62 12.67 3.33
C ARG A 270 -9.98 13.16 3.79
N VAL A 271 -10.12 14.48 3.94
CA VAL A 271 -11.43 15.11 4.29
C VAL A 271 -12.33 15.29 3.07
N ASP A 272 -11.76 15.34 1.86
CA ASP A 272 -12.45 15.53 0.58
C ASP A 272 -12.82 14.20 -0.09
N GLU A 273 -13.04 13.15 0.70
CA GLU A 273 -13.51 11.85 0.20
C GLU A 273 -14.91 11.99 -0.45
N PRO A 274 -15.16 11.32 -1.58
CA PRO A 274 -16.50 11.28 -2.14
C PRO A 274 -17.50 10.67 -1.16
N ALA A 275 -18.77 11.08 -1.26
CA ALA A 275 -19.80 10.64 -0.33
C ALA A 275 -20.13 9.15 -0.47
N SER A 276 -19.92 8.57 -1.65
CA SER A 276 -20.35 7.21 -1.95
C SER A 276 -19.23 6.29 -2.44
N PHE A 277 -19.60 5.01 -2.53
CA PHE A 277 -18.78 3.92 -3.08
C PHE A 277 -19.08 3.66 -4.57
N LYS A 278 -19.92 4.52 -5.19
CA LYS A 278 -20.36 4.49 -6.59
C LYS A 278 -20.31 5.91 -7.13
N GLU A 279 -19.10 6.37 -7.38
CA GLU A 279 -18.85 7.69 -7.97
C GLU A 279 -18.71 7.57 -9.49
N PRO A 280 -18.85 8.68 -10.25
CA PRO A 280 -18.57 8.67 -11.67
C PRO A 280 -17.15 8.16 -11.92
N SER A 281 -16.99 7.48 -13.05
CA SER A 281 -15.70 7.06 -13.55
C SER A 281 -14.74 8.25 -13.66
N ALA A 282 -13.47 8.03 -13.35
CA ALA A 282 -12.43 9.01 -13.54
C ALA A 282 -12.30 9.36 -15.04
N PRO A 283 -11.75 10.54 -15.38
CA PRO A 283 -11.50 10.90 -16.78
C PRO A 283 -10.76 9.79 -17.53
N GLY A 284 -11.27 9.41 -18.71
CA GLY A 284 -10.74 8.29 -19.50
C GLY A 284 -11.38 6.92 -19.19
N PHE A 285 -12.34 6.85 -18.26
CA PHE A 285 -13.08 5.64 -17.94
C PHE A 285 -14.62 5.81 -18.07
N PRO A 286 -15.39 4.72 -18.28
CA PRO A 286 -14.92 3.34 -18.52
C PRO A 286 -14.12 3.24 -19.83
N ASN A 287 -13.08 2.42 -19.80
CA ASN A 287 -12.17 2.21 -20.91
C ASN A 287 -12.70 1.08 -21.79
N THR A 288 -13.29 1.44 -22.93
CA THR A 288 -13.81 0.49 -23.92
C THR A 288 -12.93 0.36 -25.15
N ALA A 289 -11.90 1.20 -25.29
CA ALA A 289 -11.14 1.36 -26.54
C ALA A 289 -9.64 1.11 -26.39
N HIS A 290 -9.10 1.18 -25.18
CA HIS A 290 -7.66 1.08 -24.91
C HIS A 290 -7.34 -0.21 -24.17
N LYS A 291 -6.20 -0.80 -24.49
CA LYS A 291 -5.58 -1.87 -23.71
C LYS A 291 -4.35 -1.33 -23.00
N CYS A 292 -3.91 -2.02 -21.96
CA CYS A 292 -2.57 -1.78 -21.45
C CYS A 292 -1.55 -2.08 -22.57
N MET A 293 -0.66 -1.10 -22.80
CA MET A 293 0.35 -1.15 -23.88
C MET A 293 1.78 -1.05 -23.34
N ALA A 294 2.00 -1.36 -22.05
CA ALA A 294 3.33 -1.34 -21.42
C ALA A 294 4.38 -2.19 -22.16
N GLN A 295 3.93 -3.19 -22.91
CA GLN A 295 4.74 -4.06 -23.75
C GLN A 295 5.23 -3.42 -25.06
N VAL A 296 4.67 -2.28 -25.46
CA VAL A 296 5.02 -1.60 -26.70
C VAL A 296 5.92 -0.40 -26.39
N PRO A 297 7.18 -0.40 -26.88
CA PRO A 297 8.10 0.71 -26.64
C PRO A 297 7.49 2.06 -27.02
N GLY A 298 7.57 3.03 -26.10
CA GLY A 298 7.12 4.40 -26.32
C GLY A 298 5.61 4.65 -26.13
N GLN A 299 4.79 3.63 -25.86
CA GLN A 299 3.34 3.81 -25.63
C GLN A 299 2.98 4.19 -24.18
N GLY A 300 3.94 4.12 -23.25
CA GLY A 300 3.70 4.38 -21.84
C GLY A 300 2.89 3.28 -21.14
N VAL A 301 2.34 3.63 -19.97
CA VAL A 301 1.71 2.70 -19.02
C VAL A 301 0.27 3.09 -18.67
N GLY A 302 -0.34 3.96 -19.49
CA GLY A 302 -1.75 4.33 -19.35
C GLY A 302 -2.67 3.10 -19.45
N TYR A 303 -3.72 3.09 -18.63
CA TYR A 303 -4.69 2.00 -18.49
C TYR A 303 -4.10 0.67 -18.00
N CYS A 304 -2.87 0.66 -17.47
CA CYS A 304 -2.26 -0.53 -16.90
C CYS A 304 -2.47 -0.57 -15.37
N LEU A 305 -2.80 -1.76 -14.86
CA LEU A 305 -2.57 -2.13 -13.47
C LEU A 305 -1.14 -2.67 -13.39
N THR A 306 -0.20 -1.76 -13.21
CA THR A 306 1.21 -2.05 -13.00
C THR A 306 1.44 -2.54 -11.57
N ARG A 307 2.66 -2.99 -11.31
CA ARG A 307 3.03 -3.66 -10.07
C ARG A 307 4.32 -3.08 -9.51
N MET A 308 4.38 -2.98 -8.19
CA MET A 308 5.55 -2.53 -7.46
C MET A 308 5.68 -3.27 -6.15
N MET A 309 6.89 -3.27 -5.59
CA MET A 309 7.14 -3.61 -4.20
C MET A 309 8.14 -2.59 -3.67
N ASP A 310 7.61 -1.46 -3.17
CA ASP A 310 8.46 -0.45 -2.55
C ASP A 310 8.63 -0.80 -1.06
N CYS A 311 9.83 -1.26 -0.71
CA CYS A 311 10.21 -1.44 0.70
C CYS A 311 10.64 -0.12 1.32
N ARG A 312 10.88 0.94 0.53
CA ARG A 312 11.22 2.25 1.06
C ARG A 312 10.01 2.85 1.77
N LYS A 313 10.29 3.76 2.70
CA LYS A 313 9.27 4.65 3.24
C LYS A 313 8.46 5.32 2.10
N PRO A 314 7.14 5.10 2.04
CA PRO A 314 6.25 5.67 1.02
C PRO A 314 6.17 7.19 1.15
N SER A 315 5.85 7.89 0.06
CA SER A 315 5.65 9.35 0.05
C SER A 315 4.65 9.82 1.10
N GLY A 316 3.61 9.05 1.39
CA GLY A 316 2.62 9.38 2.42
C GLY A 316 3.15 9.38 3.85
N GLY A 317 4.33 8.82 4.10
CA GLY A 317 4.99 8.87 5.41
C GLY A 317 5.77 10.17 5.66
N PHE A 318 5.88 11.05 4.66
CA PHE A 318 6.57 12.34 4.79
C PHE A 318 5.55 13.47 4.96
N LYS A 319 5.70 14.24 6.04
CA LYS A 319 4.80 15.35 6.34
C LYS A 319 4.79 16.45 5.26
N ASP A 320 5.91 16.63 4.57
CA ASP A 320 6.05 17.70 3.58
C ASP A 320 5.33 17.37 2.26
N ASN A 321 4.93 16.10 2.08
CA ASN A 321 4.15 15.64 0.93
C ASN A 321 2.63 15.75 1.16
N VAL A 322 2.18 16.01 2.40
CA VAL A 322 0.77 16.10 2.75
C VAL A 322 0.37 17.53 3.08
N LYS A 323 -0.82 17.92 2.63
CA LYS A 323 -1.48 19.17 2.98
C LYS A 323 -2.41 18.92 4.16
N ALA A 324 -2.02 19.43 5.33
CA ALA A 324 -2.64 19.09 6.60
C ALA A 324 -4.14 19.47 6.68
N ASP A 325 -4.58 20.45 5.90
CA ASP A 325 -5.97 20.91 5.75
C ASP A 325 -6.83 19.96 4.89
N LEU A 326 -6.22 19.11 4.07
CA LEU A 326 -6.89 18.09 3.28
C LEU A 326 -6.96 16.72 3.98
N MET A 327 -6.40 16.61 5.19
CA MET A 327 -6.33 15.34 5.93
C MET A 327 -7.23 15.34 7.16
N VAL A 328 -7.86 14.19 7.41
CA VAL A 328 -8.66 13.99 8.62
C VAL A 328 -7.74 14.16 9.83
N PRO A 329 -8.15 14.94 10.85
CA PRO A 329 -7.40 15.05 12.10
C PRO A 329 -7.08 13.66 12.64
N GLY A 330 -5.78 13.40 12.78
CA GLY A 330 -5.30 12.15 13.31
C GLY A 330 -5.05 11.01 12.33
N ARG A 331 -5.23 11.25 11.03
CA ARG A 331 -4.99 10.29 9.95
C ARG A 331 -4.26 10.98 8.79
N LYS A 332 -3.19 11.68 9.11
CA LYS A 332 -2.48 12.58 8.19
C LYS A 332 -1.38 11.87 7.41
N LEU A 333 -0.66 10.98 8.08
CA LEU A 333 0.51 10.30 7.54
C LEU A 333 0.31 8.80 7.45
N VAL A 334 0.87 8.21 6.41
CA VAL A 334 1.02 6.77 6.32
C VAL A 334 1.94 6.28 7.44
N GLN A 335 1.50 5.27 8.18
CA GLN A 335 2.29 4.64 9.23
C GLN A 335 3.25 3.60 8.65
N THR A 336 4.53 3.93 8.67
CA THR A 336 5.63 3.09 8.17
C THR A 336 5.98 1.96 9.13
N CYS A 337 6.87 1.06 8.70
CA CYS A 337 7.38 -0.04 9.50
C CYS A 337 8.90 0.03 9.67
N THR A 338 9.41 -0.69 10.66
CA THR A 338 10.84 -0.97 10.77
C THR A 338 11.30 -1.96 9.69
N VAL A 339 12.59 -2.31 9.70
CA VAL A 339 13.19 -3.26 8.74
C VAL A 339 12.55 -4.65 8.74
N ASP A 340 11.80 -5.02 9.77
CA ASP A 340 11.02 -6.26 9.79
C ASP A 340 9.75 -6.21 8.92
N GLY A 341 9.41 -5.05 8.35
CA GLY A 341 8.23 -4.83 7.51
C GLY A 341 6.89 -4.90 8.23
N TYR A 342 6.84 -5.09 9.56
CA TYR A 342 5.59 -5.33 10.30
C TYR A 342 5.49 -4.53 11.60
N THR A 343 6.61 -4.29 12.28
CA THR A 343 6.63 -3.44 13.47
C THR A 343 6.43 -2.00 13.04
N ARG A 344 5.27 -1.45 13.38
CA ARG A 344 4.90 -0.09 13.05
C ARG A 344 5.85 0.90 13.70
N ILE A 345 6.24 1.93 12.96
CA ILE A 345 6.91 3.10 13.50
C ILE A 345 5.85 4.07 14.00
N ASN A 346 6.10 4.66 15.15
CA ASN A 346 5.22 5.66 15.71
C ASN A 346 5.31 6.96 14.90
N VAL A 347 4.21 7.31 14.25
CA VAL A 347 4.07 8.54 13.45
C VAL A 347 3.44 9.69 14.25
N ALA A 348 3.18 9.52 15.55
CA ALA A 348 2.90 10.64 16.42
C ALA A 348 4.09 11.60 16.43
N CYS A 349 3.82 12.90 16.46
CA CYS A 349 4.90 13.86 16.57
C CYS A 349 5.56 13.69 17.94
N GLY A 350 6.84 13.34 17.94
CA GLY A 350 7.73 13.94 18.91
C GLY A 350 8.30 15.19 18.25
N CYS A 351 8.19 16.32 18.95
CA CYS A 351 8.94 17.50 18.56
C CYS A 351 10.40 17.30 18.96
N LYS A 352 11.32 18.06 18.34
CA LYS A 352 12.73 18.09 18.76
C LYS A 352 12.79 18.33 20.27
N GLY A 353 13.25 17.37 21.06
CA GLY A 353 13.31 17.48 22.53
C GLY A 353 12.20 16.79 23.33
N CYS A 354 11.22 16.18 22.66
CA CYS A 354 10.20 15.34 23.29
C CYS A 354 10.52 13.87 23.00
N TYR A 355 11.13 13.17 23.95
CA TYR A 355 11.53 11.78 23.77
C TYR A 355 10.96 10.90 24.89
N CYS A 356 10.85 9.61 24.60
CA CYS A 356 10.76 8.56 25.62
C CYS A 356 12.12 8.40 26.32
#